data_AF-A0AAV0XYK4-F1
#
_entry.id   AF-A0AAV0XYK4-F1
#
_cell.length_a   1.000
_cell.length_b   1.000
_cell.length_c   1.000
_cell.angle_alpha   90.00
_cell.angle_beta   90.00
_cell.angle_gamma   90.00
#
_symmetry.space_group_name_H-M   'P 1'
#
loop_
_entity.id
_entity.type
_entity.pdbx_description
1 polymer ?
#
loop_
_entity_poly.entity_id
_entity_poly.type
_entity_poly.pdbx_seq_one_letter_code
_entity_poly.pdbx_strand_id
1 'polypeptide(L)'
;MEIEENRRILEMQNLPYVQVKVPEVLPAVETENRANMCVACLDAEINHALSPCGLKSLCLMCLESLVSEHCPICNSIFTSNLRIW
;
A
#
# COMPACT_ATOMS: atom_id res chain seq x y z
N MET A 1 34.72 -8.46 11.06
CA MET A 1 33.34 -7.97 10.85
C MET A 1 33.34 -6.65 10.10
N GLU A 2 34.09 -5.64 10.54
CA GLU A 2 34.15 -4.31 9.93
C GLU A 2 34.57 -4.29 8.43
N ILE A 3 35.49 -5.18 8.02
CA ILE A 3 35.96 -5.27 6.62
C ILE A 3 34.84 -5.72 5.67
N GLU A 4 33.98 -6.63 6.11
CA GLU A 4 32.87 -7.15 5.31
C GLU A 4 31.72 -6.14 5.23
N GLU A 5 31.45 -5.40 6.31
CA GLU A 5 30.51 -4.26 6.34
C GLU A 5 30.91 -3.21 5.30
N ASN A 6 32.18 -2.78 5.33
CA ASN A 6 32.72 -1.77 4.42
C ASN A 6 32.70 -2.23 2.96
N ARG A 7 32.94 -3.52 2.72
CA ARG A 7 32.87 -4.12 1.38
C ARG A 7 31.44 -4.04 0.82
N ARG A 8 30.42 -4.36 1.61
CA ARG A 8 29.01 -4.29 1.18
C ARG A 8 28.56 -2.87 0.86
N ILE A 9 29.02 -1.90 1.65
CA ILE A 9 28.76 -0.47 1.42
C ILE A 9 29.36 -0.04 0.07
N LEU A 10 30.60 -0.45 -0.23
CA LEU A 10 31.26 -0.17 -1.50
C LEU A 10 30.56 -0.87 -2.69
N GLU A 11 30.10 -2.11 -2.51
CA GLU A 11 29.35 -2.84 -3.53
C GLU A 11 28.01 -2.14 -3.86
N MET A 12 27.29 -1.64 -2.85
CA MET A 12 26.08 -0.83 -3.05
C MET A 12 26.36 0.51 -3.74
N GLN A 13 27.44 1.20 -3.36
CA GLN A 13 27.79 2.50 -3.96
C GLN A 13 28.22 2.38 -5.43
N ASN A 14 28.77 1.23 -5.83
CA ASN A 14 29.24 0.98 -7.20
C ASN A 14 28.21 0.27 -8.08
N LEU A 15 26.92 0.25 -7.69
CA LEU A 15 25.87 -0.26 -8.55
C LEU A 15 25.76 0.61 -9.81
N PRO A 16 25.95 0.04 -11.02
CA PRO A 16 25.82 0.80 -12.25
C PRO A 16 24.37 1.25 -12.41
N TYR A 17 24.18 2.53 -12.69
CA TYR A 17 22.87 3.06 -12.98
C TYR A 17 22.43 2.63 -14.39
N VAL A 18 21.44 1.74 -14.46
CA VAL A 18 20.87 1.25 -15.71
C VAL A 18 19.53 1.94 -15.94
N GLN A 19 19.44 2.71 -17.02
CA GLN A 19 18.17 3.29 -17.47
C GLN A 19 17.28 2.18 -18.04
N VAL A 20 16.24 1.81 -17.32
CA VAL A 20 15.20 0.92 -17.83
C VAL A 20 14.29 1.75 -18.74
N LYS A 21 14.19 1.37 -20.02
CA LYS A 21 13.20 1.97 -20.93
C LYS A 21 11.81 1.59 -20.44
N VAL A 22 11.15 2.48 -19.70
CA VAL A 22 9.74 2.35 -19.38
C VAL A 22 8.98 2.47 -20.70
N PRO A 23 8.10 1.52 -21.05
CA PRO A 23 7.23 1.66 -22.20
C PRO A 23 6.46 2.99 -22.10
N GLU A 24 6.50 3.79 -23.17
CA GLU A 24 5.89 5.11 -23.26
C GLU A 24 4.36 5.08 -23.04
N VAL A 25 3.77 3.90 -23.23
CA VAL A 25 2.36 3.61 -22.99
C VAL A 25 2.30 2.37 -22.12
N LEU A 26 2.00 2.56 -20.83
CA LEU A 26 1.47 1.48 -20.02
C LEU A 26 0.16 1.03 -20.66
N PRO A 27 -0.10 -0.28 -20.86
CA PRO A 27 -1.38 -0.73 -21.37
C PRO A 27 -2.48 -0.10 -20.51
N ALA A 28 -3.56 0.36 -21.14
CA ALA A 28 -4.75 0.80 -20.42
C ALA A 28 -5.20 -0.37 -19.56
N VAL A 29 -4.79 -0.37 -18.29
CA VAL A 29 -5.29 -1.31 -17.32
C VAL A 29 -6.76 -0.94 -17.21
N GLU A 30 -7.65 -1.89 -17.50
CA GLU A 30 -9.09 -1.78 -17.27
C GLU A 30 -9.28 -1.61 -15.74
N THR A 31 -9.04 -0.40 -15.24
CA THR A 31 -9.04 -0.05 -13.81
C THR A 31 -10.42 0.34 -13.33
N GLU A 32 -11.43 0.30 -14.20
CA GLU A 32 -12.69 1.03 -14.02
C GLU A 32 -13.44 0.69 -12.72
N ASN A 33 -13.10 -0.41 -12.02
CA ASN A 33 -13.69 -0.68 -10.70
C ASN A 33 -12.73 -1.11 -9.59
N ARG A 34 -11.43 -1.35 -9.84
CA ARG A 34 -10.54 -1.86 -8.79
C ARG A 34 -10.15 -0.83 -7.74
N ALA A 35 -10.14 0.45 -8.11
CA ALA A 35 -9.76 1.54 -7.21
C ALA A 35 -10.74 1.71 -6.03
N ASN A 36 -11.98 1.23 -6.17
CA ASN A 36 -13.01 1.32 -5.14
C ASN A 36 -13.26 0.02 -4.38
N MET A 37 -12.47 -1.04 -4.60
CA MET A 37 -12.67 -2.32 -3.89
C MET A 37 -11.91 -2.36 -2.57
N CYS A 38 -12.52 -2.98 -1.55
CA CYS A 38 -11.92 -3.24 -0.26
C CYS A 38 -10.59 -3.97 -0.42
N VAL A 39 -9.52 -3.42 0.15
CA VAL A 39 -8.16 -3.96 -0.01
C VAL A 39 -7.97 -5.30 0.71
N ALA A 40 -8.87 -5.65 1.64
CA ALA A 40 -8.81 -6.89 2.41
C ALA A 40 -9.51 -8.07 1.71
N CYS A 41 -10.72 -7.88 1.17
CA CYS A 41 -11.47 -8.97 0.53
C CYS A 41 -11.44 -8.95 -1.00
N LEU A 42 -11.12 -7.81 -1.62
CA LEU A 42 -11.15 -7.60 -3.08
C LEU A 42 -12.50 -7.93 -3.74
N ASP A 43 -13.58 -7.88 -2.97
CA ASP A 43 -14.93 -8.29 -3.39
C ASP A 43 -15.93 -7.13 -3.24
N ALA A 44 -16.05 -6.57 -2.03
CA ALA A 44 -16.96 -5.47 -1.74
C ALA A 44 -16.32 -4.09 -1.99
N GLU A 45 -17.15 -3.08 -2.25
CA GLU A 45 -16.70 -1.68 -2.33
C GLU A 45 -16.23 -1.13 -0.98
N ILE A 46 -15.28 -0.18 -1.02
CA ILE A 46 -14.80 0.57 0.13
C ILE A 46 -15.90 1.50 0.61
N ASN A 47 -16.24 1.42 1.89
CA ASN A 47 -17.24 2.28 2.51
C ASN A 47 -16.80 2.86 3.86
N HIS A 48 -15.55 2.63 4.28
CA HIS A 48 -14.99 3.23 5.50
C HIS A 48 -13.63 3.89 5.24
N ALA A 49 -13.43 5.04 5.87
CA ALA A 49 -12.15 5.71 6.02
C ALA A 49 -11.63 5.57 7.46
N LEU A 50 -10.32 5.41 7.62
CA LEU A 50 -9.66 5.25 8.93
C LEU A 50 -9.08 6.59 9.39
N SER A 51 -9.21 6.92 10.68
CA SER A 51 -8.71 8.16 11.28
C SER A 51 -7.59 7.86 12.28
N PRO A 52 -6.44 8.56 12.26
CA PRO A 52 -6.25 9.88 11.64
C PRO A 52 -5.67 9.87 10.21
N CYS A 53 -5.32 8.71 9.65
CA CYS A 53 -4.63 8.68 8.35
C CYS A 53 -5.52 9.10 7.16
N GLY A 54 -6.85 9.08 7.31
CA GLY A 54 -7.83 9.48 6.30
C GLY A 54 -8.00 8.50 5.14
N LEU A 55 -7.33 7.34 5.18
CA LEU A 55 -7.29 6.41 4.06
C LEU A 55 -8.57 5.57 3.99
N LYS A 56 -9.13 5.53 2.79
CA LYS A 56 -10.28 4.68 2.41
C LYS A 56 -9.73 3.32 2.01
N SER A 57 -10.04 2.27 2.77
CA SER A 57 -9.38 0.98 2.58
C SER A 57 -10.29 -0.23 2.72
N LEU A 58 -11.34 -0.14 3.55
CA LEU A 58 -12.09 -1.32 3.98
C LEU A 58 -13.59 -1.18 3.72
N CYS A 59 -14.23 -2.33 3.48
CA CYS A 59 -15.66 -2.49 3.66
C CYS A 59 -15.99 -2.74 5.15
N LEU A 60 -17.26 -2.58 5.54
CA LEU A 60 -17.72 -2.78 6.91
C LEU A 60 -17.33 -4.16 7.49
N MET A 61 -17.56 -5.24 6.73
CA MET A 61 -17.29 -6.61 7.19
C MET A 61 -15.81 -6.83 7.51
N CYS A 62 -14.92 -6.33 6.65
CA CYS A 62 -13.47 -6.46 6.85
C CYS A 62 -12.96 -5.54 7.97
N LEU A 63 -13.59 -4.40 8.17
CA LEU A 63 -13.28 -3.51 9.28
C LEU A 63 -13.65 -4.14 10.64
N GLU A 64 -14.82 -4.76 10.75
CA GLU A 64 -15.26 -5.44 11.97
C GLU A 64 -14.47 -6.72 12.27
N SER A 65 -13.97 -7.38 11.23
CA SER A 65 -13.12 -8.57 11.35
C SER A 65 -11.64 -8.24 11.59
N LEU A 66 -11.27 -6.96 11.64
CA LEU A 66 -9.89 -6.54 11.73
C LEU A 66 -9.35 -6.79 13.16
N VAL A 67 -8.32 -7.62 13.27
CA VAL A 67 -7.71 -7.98 14.57
C VAL A 67 -6.77 -6.86 15.08
N SER A 68 -6.24 -6.03 14.18
CA SER A 68 -5.30 -4.95 14.51
C SER A 68 -5.90 -3.58 14.26
N GLU A 69 -5.58 -2.61 15.12
CA GLU A 69 -5.99 -1.21 14.95
C GLU A 69 -5.03 -0.44 14.01
N HIS A 70 -4.50 -1.12 12.98
CA HIS A 70 -3.55 -0.54 12.01
C HIS A 70 -4.17 -0.43 10.62
N CYS A 71 -3.94 0.70 9.96
CA CYS A 71 -4.38 0.92 8.59
C CYS A 71 -3.68 -0.07 7.65
N PRO A 72 -4.40 -0.86 6.83
CA PRO A 72 -3.80 -1.81 5.90
C PRO A 72 -2.94 -1.18 4.80
N ILE A 73 -3.10 0.13 4.55
CA ILE A 73 -2.41 0.85 3.48
C ILE A 73 -1.12 1.51 3.98
N CYS A 74 -1.17 2.25 5.08
CA CYS A 74 -0.03 3.02 5.59
C CYS A 74 0.55 2.51 6.91
N ASN A 75 -0.06 1.46 7.48
CA ASN A 75 0.32 0.88 8.77
C ASN A 75 0.29 1.87 9.96
N SER A 76 -0.40 3.00 9.84
CA SER A 76 -0.61 3.91 10.97
C SER A 76 -1.71 3.36 11.89
N ILE A 77 -1.54 3.54 13.20
CA ILE A 77 -2.59 3.24 14.18
C ILE A 77 -3.78 4.15 13.92
N PHE A 78 -4.98 3.57 13.81
CA PHE A 78 -6.22 4.33 13.71
C PHE A 78 -7.02 4.19 15.02
N THR A 79 -7.68 5.26 15.44
CA THR A 79 -8.48 5.30 16.68
C THR A 79 -9.98 5.35 16.41
N SER A 80 -10.37 5.70 15.19
CA SER A 80 -11.77 5.71 14.77
C SER A 80 -11.89 5.46 13.27
N ASN A 81 -13.11 5.17 12.84
CA ASN A 81 -13.47 4.99 11.44
C ASN A 81 -14.71 5.84 11.11
N LEU A 82 -14.83 6.22 9.84
CA LEU A 82 -15.94 7.00 9.32
C LEU A 82 -16.56 6.26 8.13
N ARG A 83 -17.87 6.02 8.18
CA ARG A 83 -18.62 5.54 7.03
C ARG A 83 -18.70 6.63 5.97
N ILE A 84 -18.37 6.26 4.75
CA ILE A 84 -18.38 7.12 3.56
C ILE A 84 -19.23 6.47 2.45
N TRP A 85 -19.81 7.31 1.61
CA TRP A 85 -20.69 6.94 0.50
C TRP A 85 -20.09 7.40 -0.83
#